data_AF-S7MZR7-F1
#
_entry.id   AF-S7MZR7-F1
#
_cell.length_a   1.000
_cell.length_b   1.000
_cell.length_c   1.000
_cell.angle_alpha   90.00
_cell.angle_beta   90.00
_cell.angle_gamma   90.00
#
_symmetry.space_group_name_H-M   'P 1'
#
loop_
_entity.id
_entity.type
_entity.pdbx_description
1 polymer ?
#
loop_
_entity_poly.entity_id
_entity_poly.type
_entity_poly.pdbx_seq_one_letter_code
_entity_poly.pdbx_strand_id
1 'polypeptide(L)' 'MPAPAATYERIVYKNPSEHHYMKVCLEFQEHGVGLNVAQFKQLLISALKDLFGEVSPFLLALSGNSRELVLD' A
#
# COMPACT_ATOMS: atom_id res chain seq x y z
N MET A 1 -25.79 -42.42 -18.04
CA MET A 1 -25.31 -41.06 -17.70
C MET A 1 -24.08 -41.19 -16.80
N PRO A 2 -22.95 -40.53 -17.09
CA PRO A 2 -21.82 -40.50 -16.15
C PRO A 2 -22.19 -39.62 -14.94
N ALA A 3 -21.83 -40.05 -13.73
CA ALA A 3 -22.08 -39.33 -12.49
C ALA A 3 -21.27 -38.02 -12.45
N PRO A 4 -21.80 -36.93 -11.85
CA PRO A 4 -21.07 -35.67 -11.76
C PRO A 4 -19.81 -35.86 -10.91
N ALA A 5 -18.67 -35.39 -11.42
CA ALA A 5 -17.37 -35.51 -10.77
C ALA A 5 -17.37 -34.68 -9.46
N ALA A 6 -17.57 -35.35 -8.32
CA ALA A 6 -17.31 -34.78 -7.02
C ALA A 6 -15.78 -34.82 -6.77
N THR A 7 -15.06 -33.88 -7.37
CA THR A 7 -13.61 -33.72 -7.17
C THR A 7 -13.36 -32.83 -5.97
N TYR A 8 -12.62 -33.34 -4.99
CA TYR A 8 -12.14 -32.57 -3.84
C TYR A 8 -10.70 -32.11 -4.09
N GLU A 9 -10.44 -30.82 -3.93
CA GLU A 9 -9.09 -30.23 -4.00
C GLU A 9 -8.70 -29.60 -2.66
N ARG A 10 -7.46 -29.84 -2.24
CA ARG A 10 -6.83 -29.17 -1.09
C ARG A 10 -5.66 -28.34 -1.59
N ILE A 11 -5.86 -27.03 -1.68
CA ILE A 11 -4.80 -26.09 -2.08
C ILE A 11 -4.28 -25.37 -0.83
N VAL A 12 -2.97 -25.47 -0.60
CA VAL A 12 -2.30 -24.80 0.52
C VAL A 12 -1.40 -23.71 -0.04
N TYR A 13 -1.70 -22.46 0.33
CA TYR A 13 -0.86 -21.32 0.01
C TYR A 13 -0.06 -20.91 1.25
N LYS A 14 1.24 -20.67 1.07
CA LYS A 14 2.09 -20.08 2.10
C LYS A 14 2.49 -18.67 1.69
N ASN A 15 1.94 -17.67 2.39
CA ASN A 15 2.12 -16.25 2.11
C ASN A 15 1.86 -15.85 0.63
N PRO A 16 0.65 -16.13 0.09
CA PRO A 16 0.34 -15.79 -1.30
C PRO A 16 0.19 -14.28 -1.55
N SER A 17 0.12 -13.49 -0.48
CA SER A 17 -0.14 -12.06 -0.56
C SER A 17 1.11 -11.29 -0.97
N GLU A 18 1.08 -10.74 -2.19
CA GLU A 18 2.14 -9.87 -2.71
C GLU A 18 2.15 -8.48 -2.05
N HIS A 19 1.00 -8.03 -1.55
CA HIS A 19 0.79 -6.67 -1.04
C HIS A 19 0.15 -6.68 0.35
N HIS A 20 0.49 -5.66 1.14
CA HIS A 20 -0.07 -5.42 2.48
C HIS A 20 -0.68 -4.03 2.50
N TYR A 21 -1.96 -3.95 2.86
CA TYR A 21 -2.71 -2.69 2.92
C TYR A 21 -2.77 -2.21 4.37
N MET A 22 -2.60 -0.91 4.57
CA MET A 22 -2.68 -0.27 5.87
C MET A 22 -3.65 0.90 5.80
N LYS A 23 -4.56 0.98 6.79
CA LYS A 23 -5.40 2.17 7.00
C LYS A 23 -4.71 3.06 8.01
N VAL A 24 -4.49 4.31 7.64
CA VAL A 24 -3.82 5.31 8.48
C VAL A 24 -4.75 6.52 8.62
N CYS A 25 -4.87 7.05 9.82
CA CYS A 25 -5.54 8.32 10.10
C CYS A 25 -4.47 9.36 10.43
N LEU A 26 -4.60 10.55 9.85
CA LEU A 26 -3.68 11.66 10.09
C LEU A 26 -4.37 12.66 11.02
N GLU A 27 -3.70 13.00 12.12
CA GLU A 27 -4.15 14.03 13.05
C GLU A 27 -3.20 15.21 12.97
N PHE A 28 -3.74 16.40 12.70
CA PHE A 28 -2.98 17.64 12.62
C PHE A 28 -3.33 18.55 13.79
N GLN A 29 -2.32 19.23 14.33
CA GLN A 29 -2.53 20.15 15.46
C GLN A 29 -3.30 21.42 15.05
N GLU A 30 -3.14 21.86 13.81
CA GLU A 30 -3.82 23.05 13.29
C GLU A 30 -5.08 22.70 12.50
N HIS A 31 -6.09 23.55 12.64
CA HIS A 31 -7.33 23.45 11.87
C HIS A 31 -7.11 24.10 10.50
N GLY A 32 -7.23 23.32 9.41
CA GLY A 32 -7.10 23.82 8.04
C GLY A 32 -5.97 23.22 7.20
N VAL A 33 -5.38 22.10 7.62
CA VAL A 33 -4.40 21.39 6.78
C VAL A 33 -5.10 20.79 5.57
N GLY A 34 -5.10 21.53 4.46
CA GLY A 34 -5.55 21.07 3.15
C GLY A 34 -4.51 20.14 2.54
N LEU A 35 -4.41 18.92 3.06
CA LEU A 35 -3.47 17.92 2.56
C LEU A 35 -3.98 17.38 1.22
N ASN A 36 -3.22 17.61 0.15
CA ASN A 36 -3.53 17.01 -1.15
C ASN A 36 -2.79 15.68 -1.36
N VAL A 37 -3.27 14.91 -2.33
CA VAL A 37 -2.73 13.59 -2.70
C VAL A 37 -1.22 13.62 -2.96
N ALA A 38 -0.76 14.62 -3.72
CA ALA A 38 0.65 14.75 -4.09
C ALA A 38 1.51 15.14 -2.87
N GLN A 39 1.01 16.02 -2.01
CA GLN A 39 1.65 16.43 -0.77
C GLN A 39 1.76 15.26 0.20
N PHE A 40 0.72 14.44 0.34
CA PHE A 40 0.79 13.24 1.17
C PHE A 40 1.84 12.25 0.64
N LYS A 41 1.88 12.01 -0.67
CA LYS A 41 2.90 11.16 -1.29
C LYS A 41 4.31 11.71 -1.04
N GLN A 42 4.51 13.01 -1.20
CA GLN A 42 5.80 13.66 -0.94
C GLN A 42 6.19 13.56 0.52
N LEU A 43 5.26 13.76 1.46
CA LEU A 43 5.51 13.59 2.90
C LEU A 43 6.04 12.19 3.20
N LEU A 44 5.40 11.14 2.65
CA LEU A 44 5.85 9.76 2.82
C LEU A 44 7.25 9.54 2.24
N ILE A 45 7.51 10.04 1.03
CA ILE A 45 8.82 9.92 0.36
C ILE A 45 9.91 10.62 1.19
N SER A 46 9.67 11.86 1.63
CA SER A 46 10.60 12.63 2.46
C SER A 46 10.88 11.94 3.79
N ALA A 47 9.83 11.52 4.52
CA ALA A 47 9.99 10.84 5.80
C ALA A 47 10.77 9.52 5.67
N LEU A 48 10.49 8.74 4.61
CA LEU A 48 11.22 7.49 4.34
C LEU A 48 12.68 7.76 3.93
N LYS A 49 12.93 8.83 3.14
CA LYS A 49 14.28 9.24 2.76
C LYS A 49 15.09 9.64 3.99
N ASP A 50 14.50 10.41 4.90
CA ASP A 50 15.17 10.90 6.10
C ASP A 50 15.44 9.76 7.11
N LEU A 51 14.51 8.82 7.25
CA LEU A 51 14.63 7.73 8.21
C LEU A 51 15.46 6.54 7.71
N PHE A 52 15.35 6.18 6.43
CA PHE A 52 15.95 4.97 5.85
C PHE A 52 16.99 5.24 4.74
N GLY A 53 17.20 6.50 4.38
CA GLY A 53 18.11 6.90 3.31
C GLY A 53 17.49 6.85 1.91
N GLU A 54 18.22 7.44 0.96
CA GLU A 54 17.78 7.67 -0.42
C GLU A 54 17.58 6.39 -1.25
N VAL A 55 18.19 5.27 -0.84
CA VAL A 55 18.15 3.98 -1.57
C VAL A 55 17.25 2.96 -0.86
N SER A 56 16.30 3.42 -0.06
CA SER A 56 15.38 2.49 0.59
C SER A 56 14.43 1.84 -0.44
N PRO A 57 14.17 0.53 -0.35
CA PRO A 57 13.28 -0.17 -1.28
C PRO A 57 11.84 0.37 -1.22
N PHE A 58 11.45 0.94 -0.09
CA PHE A 58 10.16 1.62 0.10
C PHE A 58 10.05 2.89 -0.73
N LEU A 59 11.12 3.68 -0.83
CA LEU A 59 11.15 4.91 -1.65
C LEU A 59 11.08 4.57 -3.15
N LEU A 60 11.79 3.51 -3.58
CA LEU A 60 11.72 3.03 -4.96
C LEU A 60 10.29 2.59 -5.35
N ALA A 61 9.59 1.90 -4.45
CA ALA A 61 8.20 1.48 -4.66
C ALA A 61 7.24 2.67 -4.81
N LEU A 62 7.45 3.76 -4.07
CA LEU A 62 6.65 4.98 -4.16
C LEU A 62 6.97 5.84 -5.40
N SER A 63 8.22 5.81 -5.87
CA SER A 63 8.66 6.55 -7.05
C SER A 63 8.12 5.94 -8.36
N GLY A 64 8.07 4.60 -8.45
CA GLY A 64 7.72 3.89 -9.69
C GLY A 64 6.22 3.61 -9.94
N ASN A 65 5.37 3.66 -8.91
CA ASN A 65 3.95 3.32 -9.03
C ASN A 65 3.04 4.45 -8.52
N SER A 66 2.65 5.37 -9.41
CA SER A 66 1.51 6.25 -9.13
C SER A 66 0.21 5.49 -9.38
N ARG A 67 -0.28 4.80 -8.34
CA ARG A 67 -1.71 4.56 -8.20
C ARG A 67 -2.30 5.79 -7.48
N GLU A 68 -3.40 6.34 -7.98
CA GLU A 68 -4.08 7.49 -7.36
C GLU A 68 -4.31 7.20 -5.88
N LEU A 69 -3.68 7.98 -4.99
CA LEU A 69 -4.06 7.98 -3.58
C LEU A 69 -5.39 8.71 -3.52
N VAL A 70 -6.47 8.00 -3.28
CA VAL A 70 -7.77 8.63 -3.05
C VAL A 70 -7.81 9.03 -1.58
N LEU A 71 -7.82 10.33 -1.32
CA LEU A 71 -8.11 10.88 0.01
C LEU A 71 -9.64 11.12 0.03
N ASP A 72 -10.34 10.34 0.86
CA ASP A 72 -11.78 10.49 1.12
C ASP A 72 -12.00 11.42 2.33
#